data_AF-A0A8X6PML4-F1
#
_entry.id   AF-A0A8X6PML4-F1
#
_cell.length_a   1.000
_cell.length_b   1.000
_cell.length_c   1.000
_cell.angle_alpha   90.00
_cell.angle_beta   90.00
_cell.angle_gamma   90.00
#
_symmetry.space_group_name_H-M   'P 1'
#
loop_
_entity.id
_entity.type
_entity.pdbx_description
1 polymer ?
#
loop_
_entity_poly.entity_id
_entity_poly.type
_entity_poly.pdbx_seq_one_letter_code
_entity_poly.pdbx_strand_id
1 'polypeptide(L)'
;MAYLLKLKKDDMIEIAKELGIDDQNTFTKVDIMNRIIQRVSYEEEIVKAVLEGVLEEKREKKKKKKSRQIREFELERMRLANITDRASVSSEDLEGQGVNRRVNLRDLVPKFDPKNADINLFFEIFERQVKK
;
A
#
# COMPACT_ATOMS: atom_id res chain seq x y z
N MET A 1 37.23 -3.45 15.80
CA MET A 1 37.52 -3.55 14.34
C MET A 1 36.50 -4.40 13.53
N ALA A 2 36.23 -5.66 13.89
CA ALA A 2 35.41 -6.58 13.06
C ALA A 2 33.95 -6.14 12.82
N TYR A 3 33.41 -5.25 13.65
CA TYR A 3 32.05 -4.74 13.51
C TYR A 3 31.91 -3.76 12.33
N LEU A 4 32.90 -2.90 12.08
CA LEU A 4 32.89 -1.96 10.95
C LEU A 4 32.92 -2.69 9.60
N LEU A 5 33.63 -3.82 9.54
CA LEU A 5 33.67 -4.69 8.35
C LEU A 5 32.29 -5.25 8.00
N LYS A 6 31.44 -5.53 8.99
CA LYS A 6 30.08 -6.08 8.81
C LYS A 6 29.02 -5.02 8.45
N LEU A 7 29.32 -3.74 8.63
CA LEU A 7 28.38 -2.65 8.37
C LEU A 7 28.16 -2.39 6.87
N LYS A 8 26.99 -1.87 6.51
CA LYS A 8 26.74 -1.37 5.15
C LYS A 8 27.44 -0.02 4.97
N LYS A 9 27.76 0.33 3.72
CA LYS A 9 28.40 1.62 3.39
C LYS A 9 27.57 2.80 3.92
N ASP A 10 26.25 2.74 3.80
CA ASP A 10 25.34 3.79 4.26
C ASP A 10 25.39 4.00 5.78
N ASP A 11 25.35 2.91 6.56
CA ASP A 11 25.45 2.97 8.02
C ASP A 11 26.81 3.52 8.46
N MET A 12 27.85 3.22 7.68
CA MET A 12 29.21 3.66 7.95
C MET A 12 29.43 5.15 7.63
N ILE A 13 28.76 5.67 6.60
CA ILE A 13 28.70 7.10 6.28
C ILE A 13 28.00 7.88 7.39
N GLU A 14 26.91 7.34 7.93
CA GLU A 14 26.14 7.95 9.02
C GLU A 14 26.99 8.08 10.29
N ILE A 15 27.73 7.03 10.66
CA ILE A 15 28.68 7.06 11.79
C ILE A 15 29.81 8.06 11.53
N ALA A 16 30.38 8.06 10.32
CA ALA A 16 31.46 8.99 10.00
C ALA A 16 30.99 10.46 10.05
N LYS A 17 29.73 10.73 9.70
CA LYS A 17 29.10 12.03 9.85
C LYS A 17 28.94 12.44 11.31
N GLU A 18 28.48 11.53 12.18
CA GLU A 18 28.35 11.79 13.62
C GLU A 18 29.70 11.97 14.31
N LEU A 19 30.75 11.30 13.82
CA LEU A 19 32.13 11.48 14.28
C LEU A 19 32.82 12.73 13.69
N GLY A 20 32.09 13.57 12.94
CA GLY A 20 32.61 14.80 12.34
C GLY A 20 33.75 14.56 11.36
N ILE A 21 33.66 13.49 10.56
CA ILE A 21 34.59 13.21 9.47
C ILE A 21 33.92 13.66 8.18
N ASP A 22 34.20 14.90 7.75
CA ASP A 22 33.69 15.45 6.50
C ASP A 22 34.31 14.75 5.28
N ASP A 23 33.54 14.70 4.20
CA ASP A 23 33.79 13.98 2.95
C ASP A 23 33.65 12.45 3.06
N GLN A 24 32.41 11.92 2.99
CA GLN A 24 32.14 10.47 3.10
C GLN A 24 31.45 9.87 1.86
N ASN A 25 30.93 10.71 0.97
CA ASN A 25 30.17 10.23 -0.18
C ASN A 25 31.06 9.77 -1.34
N THR A 26 32.29 10.29 -1.41
CA THR A 26 33.29 9.98 -2.45
C THR A 26 34.20 8.82 -2.10
N PHE A 27 34.30 8.45 -0.81
CA PHE A 27 35.24 7.44 -0.33
C PHE A 27 34.71 6.00 -0.46
N THR A 28 35.64 5.06 -0.61
CA THR A 28 35.30 3.64 -0.53
C THR A 28 35.06 3.25 0.93
N LYS A 29 34.28 2.18 1.16
CA LYS A 29 33.99 1.68 2.52
C LYS A 29 35.25 1.48 3.36
N VAL A 30 36.37 1.09 2.73
CA VAL A 30 37.66 0.87 3.40
C VAL A 30 38.32 2.18 3.79
N ASP A 31 38.23 3.21 2.96
CA ASP A 31 38.81 4.53 3.27
C ASP A 31 38.09 5.19 4.45
N ILE A 32 36.76 5.06 4.50
CA ILE A 32 35.94 5.54 5.62
C ILE A 32 36.35 4.81 6.90
N MET A 33 36.53 3.48 6.82
CA MET A 33 36.98 2.65 7.93
C MET A 33 38.33 3.09 8.46
N ASN A 34 39.29 3.27 7.57
CA ASN A 34 40.63 3.69 7.93
C ASN A 34 40.59 5.07 8.58
N ARG A 35 39.83 6.04 8.06
CA ARG A 35 39.70 7.37 8.69
C ARG A 35 39.07 7.34 10.08
N ILE A 36 38.07 6.48 10.29
CA ILE A 36 37.47 6.28 11.62
C ILE A 36 38.51 5.72 12.59
N ILE A 37 39.31 4.75 12.14
CA ILE A 37 40.36 4.08 12.94
C ILE A 37 41.57 5.00 13.19
N GLN A 38 41.91 5.86 12.22
CA GLN A 38 43.10 6.71 12.26
C GLN A 38 42.93 7.93 13.18
N ARG A 39 41.70 8.26 13.61
CA ARG A 39 41.53 9.24 14.68
C ARG A 39 42.12 8.67 15.97
N VAL A 40 43.04 9.45 16.57
CA VAL A 40 43.71 9.15 17.85
C VAL A 40 42.71 8.91 19.00
N SER A 41 41.45 9.33 18.83
CA SER A 41 40.33 9.18 19.75
C SER A 41 39.37 8.03 19.39
N TYR A 42 39.83 6.98 18.70
CA TYR A 42 38.99 5.81 18.43
C TYR A 42 38.75 5.01 19.71
N GLU A 43 37.70 5.36 20.45
CA GLU A 43 37.17 4.51 21.52
C GLU A 43 36.13 3.56 20.93
N GLU A 44 36.48 2.27 20.89
CA GLU A 44 35.61 1.21 20.37
C GLU A 44 34.24 1.18 21.07
N GLU A 45 34.17 1.57 22.34
CA GLU A 45 32.92 1.71 23.11
C GLU A 45 32.05 2.87 22.63
N ILE A 46 32.62 4.05 22.37
CA ILE A 46 31.87 5.20 21.86
C ILE A 46 31.31 4.88 20.47
N VAL A 47 32.12 4.30 19.59
CA VAL A 47 31.66 3.93 18.24
C VAL A 47 30.58 2.84 18.29
N LYS A 48 30.65 1.91 19.25
CA LYS A 48 29.58 0.92 19.48
C LYS A 48 28.31 1.55 20.02
N ALA A 49 28.40 2.47 20.98
CA ALA A 49 27.25 3.16 21.54
C ALA A 49 26.52 4.00 20.48
N VAL A 50 27.28 4.70 19.64
CA VAL A 50 26.76 5.45 18.49
C VAL A 50 26.08 4.52 17.48
N LEU A 51 26.73 3.39 17.14
CA LEU A 51 26.15 2.36 16.27
C LEU A 51 24.83 1.81 16.83
N GLU A 52 24.77 1.53 18.12
CA GLU A 52 23.57 1.02 18.78
C GLU A 52 22.44 2.05 18.72
N GLY A 53 22.73 3.33 18.97
CA GLY A 53 21.77 4.43 18.81
C GLY A 53 21.20 4.54 17.39
N VAL A 54 22.05 4.51 16.35
CA VAL A 54 21.60 4.56 14.95
C VAL A 54 20.75 3.33 14.58
N LEU A 55 21.11 2.15 15.07
CA LEU A 55 20.35 0.92 14.85
C LEU A 55 18.99 0.95 15.57
N GLU A 56 18.93 1.46 16.80
CA GLU A 56 17.70 1.65 17.58
C GLU A 56 16.75 2.60 16.83
N GLU A 57 17.26 3.74 16.34
CA GLU A 57 16.46 4.72 15.60
C GLU A 57 15.90 4.12 14.29
N LYS A 58 16.71 3.34 13.56
CA LYS A 58 16.23 2.61 12.36
C LYS A 58 15.17 1.57 12.71
N ARG A 59 15.29 0.87 13.84
CA ARG A 59 14.26 -0.07 14.32
C ARG A 59 12.97 0.65 14.68
N GLU A 60 13.04 1.77 15.39
CA GLU A 60 11.86 2.58 15.72
C GLU A 60 11.17 3.13 14.48
N LYS A 61 11.93 3.70 13.53
CA LYS A 61 11.38 4.19 12.25
C LYS A 61 10.67 3.07 11.49
N LYS A 62 11.23 1.85 11.48
CA LYS A 62 10.58 0.66 10.88
C LYS A 62 9.31 0.25 11.63
N LYS A 63 9.32 0.26 12.97
CA LYS A 63 8.12 -0.05 13.78
C LYS A 63 7.00 0.98 13.54
N LYS A 64 7.32 2.28 13.52
CA LYS A 64 6.38 3.36 13.22
C LYS A 64 5.80 3.24 11.80
N LYS A 65 6.63 2.92 10.80
CA LYS A 65 6.16 2.68 9.42
C LYS A 65 5.20 1.48 9.35
N LYS A 66 5.54 0.34 9.98
CA LYS A 66 4.66 -0.83 10.02
C LYS A 66 3.34 -0.55 10.74
N SER A 67 3.37 0.16 11.86
CA SER A 67 2.16 0.57 12.59
C SER A 67 1.23 1.44 11.74
N ARG A 68 1.78 2.43 11.02
CA ARG A 68 0.98 3.25 10.09
C ARG A 68 0.37 2.42 8.97
N GLN A 69 1.15 1.53 8.38
CA GLN A 69 0.68 0.66 7.29
C GLN A 69 -0.42 -0.30 7.75
N ILE A 70 -0.32 -0.87 8.95
CA ILE A 70 -1.37 -1.73 9.53
C ILE A 70 -2.65 -0.93 9.76
N ARG A 71 -2.53 0.29 10.32
CA ARG A 71 -3.68 1.17 10.57
C ARG A 71 -4.39 1.57 9.26
N GLU A 72 -3.63 1.88 8.22
CA GLU A 72 -4.18 2.20 6.89
C GLU A 72 -4.91 0.99 6.28
N PHE A 73 -4.32 -0.20 6.38
CA PHE A 73 -4.94 -1.43 5.89
C PHE A 73 -6.25 -1.76 6.64
N GLU A 74 -6.27 -1.59 7.96
CA GLU A 74 -7.47 -1.81 8.77
C GLU A 74 -8.59 -0.81 8.42
N LEU A 75 -8.25 0.46 8.21
CA LEU A 75 -9.21 1.47 7.75
C LEU A 75 -9.78 1.13 6.38
N GLU A 76 -8.96 0.68 5.44
CA GLU A 76 -9.41 0.31 4.10
C GLU A 76 -10.30 -0.94 4.13
N ARG A 77 -9.96 -1.93 4.96
CA ARG A 77 -10.81 -3.09 5.21
C ARG A 77 -12.18 -2.68 5.76
N MET A 78 -12.22 -1.75 6.72
CA MET A 78 -13.48 -1.24 7.28
C MET A 78 -14.27 -0.42 6.24
N ARG A 79 -13.62 0.34 5.36
CA ARG A 79 -14.30 1.05 4.25
C ARG A 79 -14.99 0.09 3.30
N LEU A 80 -14.27 -0.95 2.86
CA LEU A 80 -14.83 -1.97 1.96
C LEU A 80 -15.99 -2.71 2.62
N ALA A 81 -15.86 -3.10 3.90
CA ALA A 81 -16.95 -3.72 4.66
C ALA A 81 -18.18 -2.81 4.76
N ASN A 82 -17.99 -1.51 5.05
CA ASN A 82 -19.10 -0.56 5.07
C ASN A 82 -19.77 -0.36 3.69
N ILE A 83 -19.01 -0.44 2.59
CA ILE A 83 -19.56 -0.37 1.24
C ILE A 83 -20.40 -1.62 0.95
N THR A 84 -19.91 -2.81 1.31
CA THR A 84 -20.66 -4.06 1.14
C THR A 84 -21.91 -4.09 1.99
N ASP A 85 -21.83 -3.63 3.24
CA ASP A 85 -22.96 -3.56 4.16
C ASP A 85 -23.98 -2.51 3.70
N ARG A 86 -23.54 -1.38 3.13
CA ARG A 86 -24.47 -0.40 2.52
C ARG A 86 -25.11 -0.92 1.25
N ALA A 87 -24.41 -1.75 0.47
CA ALA A 87 -24.98 -2.39 -0.71
C ALA A 87 -26.01 -3.47 -0.33
N SER A 88 -25.81 -4.20 0.78
CA SER A 88 -26.80 -5.15 1.30
C SER A 88 -27.97 -4.44 1.98
N VAL A 89 -27.73 -3.40 2.78
CA VAL A 89 -28.78 -2.60 3.42
C VAL A 89 -29.61 -1.82 2.38
N SER A 90 -28.99 -1.29 1.32
CA SER A 90 -29.74 -0.72 0.19
C SER A 90 -30.55 -1.77 -0.60
N SER A 91 -30.27 -3.06 -0.41
CA SER A 91 -31.07 -4.16 -0.99
C SER A 91 -32.19 -4.61 -0.06
N GLU A 92 -32.04 -4.46 1.25
CA GLU A 92 -33.02 -4.86 2.28
C GLU A 92 -34.01 -3.72 2.65
N ASP A 93 -33.58 -2.46 2.65
CA ASP A 93 -34.43 -1.29 2.93
C ASP A 93 -35.44 -0.99 1.79
N LEU A 94 -35.26 -1.62 0.62
CA LEU A 94 -36.21 -1.55 -0.51
C LEU A 94 -37.31 -2.62 -0.44
N GLU A 95 -37.33 -3.48 0.57
CA GLU A 95 -38.42 -4.46 0.75
C GLU A 95 -39.62 -3.89 1.54
N GLY A 96 -39.46 -2.72 2.18
CA GLY A 96 -40.48 -2.11 3.04
C GLY A 96 -41.39 -1.04 2.43
N GLN A 97 -41.09 -0.49 1.25
CA GLN A 97 -41.90 0.58 0.67
C GLN A 97 -41.96 0.53 -0.86
N GLY A 98 -43.11 0.10 -1.39
CA GLY A 98 -43.57 0.49 -2.72
C GLY A 98 -42.95 -0.25 -3.91
N VAL A 99 -43.55 -1.38 -4.27
CA VAL A 99 -43.59 -1.92 -5.63
C VAL A 99 -42.20 -2.16 -6.28
N ASN A 100 -41.51 -3.20 -5.82
CA ASN A 100 -40.43 -3.84 -6.57
C ASN A 100 -40.98 -4.41 -7.89
N ARG A 101 -41.07 -3.59 -8.94
CA ARG A 101 -41.15 -4.11 -10.31
C ARG A 101 -39.73 -4.54 -10.73
N ARG A 102 -39.23 -5.62 -10.12
CA ARG A 102 -38.08 -6.35 -10.69
C ARG A 102 -38.61 -6.97 -12.00
N VAL A 103 -38.44 -6.27 -13.11
CA VAL A 103 -38.82 -6.78 -14.44
C VAL A 103 -37.79 -7.84 -14.81
N ASN A 104 -38.18 -9.12 -14.82
CA ASN A 104 -37.27 -10.14 -15.33
C ASN A 104 -37.03 -9.86 -16.81
N LEU A 105 -35.76 -9.83 -17.22
CA LEU A 105 -35.41 -9.60 -18.62
C LEU A 105 -36.06 -10.63 -19.56
N ARG A 106 -36.29 -11.85 -19.08
CA ARG A 106 -36.99 -12.91 -19.81
C ARG A 106 -38.46 -12.58 -20.11
N ASP A 107 -39.09 -11.75 -19.28
CA ASP A 107 -40.47 -11.33 -19.43
C ASP A 107 -40.58 -10.11 -20.35
N LEU A 108 -39.50 -9.32 -20.48
CA LEU A 108 -39.40 -8.14 -21.35
C LEU A 108 -38.92 -8.45 -22.76
N VAL A 109 -38.25 -9.60 -22.95
CA VAL A 109 -37.69 -9.99 -24.25
C VAL A 109 -38.71 -10.85 -25.00
N PRO A 110 -39.31 -10.36 -26.11
CA PRO A 110 -40.13 -11.20 -26.98
C PRO A 110 -39.32 -12.40 -27.49
N LYS A 111 -39.95 -13.56 -27.69
CA LYS A 111 -39.24 -14.72 -28.24
C LYS A 111 -38.84 -14.42 -29.69
N PHE A 112 -37.55 -14.33 -29.96
CA PHE A 112 -37.01 -14.05 -31.29
C PHE A 112 -36.95 -15.32 -32.14
N ASP A 113 -37.58 -15.30 -33.33
CA ASP A 113 -37.49 -16.38 -34.32
C ASP A 113 -36.61 -15.94 -35.50
N PRO A 114 -35.36 -16.41 -35.61
CA PRO A 114 -34.41 -15.95 -36.62
C PRO A 114 -34.80 -16.31 -38.05
N LYS A 115 -35.77 -17.21 -38.27
CA LYS A 115 -36.22 -17.60 -39.61
C LYS A 115 -37.28 -16.65 -40.17
N ASN A 116 -38.02 -15.98 -39.30
CA ASN A 116 -39.22 -15.21 -39.65
C ASN A 116 -39.19 -13.76 -39.14
N ALA A 117 -38.27 -13.41 -38.24
CA ALA A 117 -38.22 -12.09 -37.62
C ALA A 117 -37.00 -11.27 -38.10
N ASP A 118 -37.24 -10.01 -38.45
CA ASP A 118 -36.19 -9.03 -38.71
C ASP A 118 -35.53 -8.60 -37.40
N ILE A 119 -34.21 -8.77 -37.32
CA ILE A 119 -33.38 -8.46 -36.15
C ILE A 119 -33.42 -6.96 -35.80
N ASN A 120 -33.57 -6.08 -36.79
CA ASN A 120 -33.60 -4.64 -36.55
C ASN A 120 -34.89 -4.23 -35.84
N LEU A 121 -36.02 -4.80 -36.28
CA LEU A 121 -37.32 -4.57 -35.67
C LEU A 121 -37.37 -5.09 -34.22
N PHE A 122 -36.70 -6.21 -33.95
CA PHE A 122 -36.59 -6.77 -32.61
C PHE A 122 -35.88 -5.81 -31.63
N PHE A 123 -34.77 -5.20 -32.05
CA PHE A 123 -34.07 -4.21 -31.22
C PHE A 123 -34.90 -2.93 -31.00
N GLU A 124 -35.62 -2.46 -32.01
CA GLU A 124 -36.49 -1.28 -31.88
C GLU A 124 -37.63 -1.49 -30.86
N ILE A 125 -38.25 -2.67 -30.87
CA ILE A 125 -39.29 -3.04 -29.91
C ILE A 125 -38.70 -3.11 -28.50
N PHE A 126 -37.51 -3.72 -28.35
CA PHE A 126 -36.83 -3.80 -27.07
C PHE A 126 -36.53 -2.40 -26.50
N GLU A 127 -36.01 -1.50 -27.31
CA GLU A 127 -35.75 -0.11 -26.88
C GLU A 127 -37.01 0.62 -26.42
N ARG A 128 -38.13 0.46 -27.12
CA ARG A 128 -39.42 1.08 -26.73
C ARG A 128 -39.98 0.53 -25.43
N GLN A 129 -39.70 -0.73 -25.11
CA GLN A 129 -40.15 -1.36 -23.87
C GLN A 129 -39.29 -0.96 -22.66
N VAL A 130 -37.99 -0.71 -22.86
CA VAL A 130 -37.08 -0.25 -21.80
C VAL A 130 -37.25 1.24 -21.47
N LYS A 131 -37.70 2.05 -22.44
CA LYS A 131 -37.93 3.50 -22.27
C LYS A 131 -39.30 3.86 -21.66
N LYS A 132 -40.14 2.88 -21.30
CA LYS A 132 -41.48 3.06 -20.73
C LYS A 132 -41.49 2.85 -19.22
#